data_AF-A0A8S3HWC2-F1
#
_entry.id   AF-A0A8S3HWC2-F1
#
_cell.length_a   1.000
_cell.length_b   1.000
_cell.length_c   1.000
_cell.angle_alpha   90.00
_cell.angle_beta   90.00
_cell.angle_gamma   90.00
#
_symmetry.space_group_name_H-M   'P 1'
#
loop_
_entity.id
_entity.type
_entity.pdbx_description
1 polymer ?
#
loop_
_entity_poly.entity_id
_entity_poly.type
_entity_poly.pdbx_seq_one_letter_code
_entity_poly.pdbx_strand_id
1 'polypeptide(L)'
;MTGDGVNDAVALKAADIGIAMGQTGTDVCKEAADMILVKDDFYTIMAAIEEGKAIFHNIRNFVRFQLSTSIAALSLITLSTVFHFPNPLNAMQILWINIIMDGPPAQSLGVEPVDHDVLKKPPRKVTDPMIDRRLIINIITSAVVIVVGTLCVFYAEMRDGKVTPRDTTMTFTCFVFFDMFNALSCRSQTKFIFQIGFFSNRVFLISVLLSIAGQMAVIYFPPLQYVFQTEALSASGK
;
A
#
# COMPACT_ATOMS: atom_id res chain seq x y z
N MET A 1 -23.67 12.55 16.58
CA MET A 1 -24.51 13.01 17.72
C MET A 1 -23.68 12.92 18.99
N THR A 2 -23.82 13.84 19.94
CA THR A 2 -23.19 13.77 21.27
C THR A 2 -24.26 13.67 22.34
N GLY A 3 -24.06 12.88 23.39
CA GLY A 3 -25.06 12.71 24.45
C GLY A 3 -24.48 12.11 25.73
N ASP A 4 -25.22 12.25 26.82
CA ASP A 4 -24.84 11.79 28.16
C ASP A 4 -26.01 11.12 28.89
N GLY A 5 -27.26 11.46 28.58
CA GLY A 5 -28.46 10.92 29.22
C GLY A 5 -29.08 9.73 28.47
N VAL A 6 -29.81 8.86 29.18
CA VAL A 6 -30.54 7.72 28.58
C VAL A 6 -31.45 8.13 27.41
N ASN A 7 -31.98 9.35 27.48
CA ASN A 7 -32.82 9.93 26.42
C ASN A 7 -32.08 10.13 25.09
N ASP A 8 -30.75 10.27 25.12
CA ASP A 8 -29.91 10.44 23.93
C ASP A 8 -29.55 9.12 23.26
N ALA A 9 -29.75 7.98 23.94
CA ALA A 9 -29.29 6.67 23.46
C ALA A 9 -29.82 6.31 22.06
N VAL A 10 -31.09 6.62 21.77
CA VAL A 10 -31.68 6.37 20.45
C VAL A 10 -31.05 7.26 19.38
N ALA A 11 -30.77 8.52 19.70
CA ALA A 11 -30.15 9.46 18.78
C ALA A 11 -28.67 9.16 18.55
N LEU A 12 -27.96 8.70 19.58
CA LEU A 12 -26.58 8.21 19.48
C LEU A 12 -26.52 7.01 18.55
N LYS A 13 -27.43 6.04 18.72
CA LYS A 13 -27.44 4.82 17.91
C LYS A 13 -27.86 5.06 16.45
N ALA A 14 -28.69 6.07 16.21
CA ALA A 14 -29.15 6.44 14.87
C ALA A 14 -28.15 7.31 14.09
N ALA A 15 -27.17 7.92 14.78
CA ALA A 15 -26.15 8.72 14.12
C ALA A 15 -25.10 7.84 13.43
N ASP A 16 -24.47 8.35 12.36
CA ASP A 16 -23.35 7.65 11.72
C ASP A 16 -22.18 7.42 12.68
N ILE A 17 -21.98 8.36 13.62
CA ILE A 17 -21.11 8.21 14.79
C ILE A 17 -21.81 8.83 16.01
N GLY A 18 -22.13 8.00 16.99
CA GLY A 18 -22.56 8.39 18.33
C GLY A 18 -21.38 8.62 19.26
N ILE A 19 -21.35 9.74 19.98
CA ILE A 19 -20.28 10.10 20.92
C ILE A 19 -20.88 10.27 22.33
N ALA A 20 -20.46 9.43 23.28
CA ALA A 20 -20.90 9.50 24.67
C ALA A 20 -19.87 10.15 25.60
N MET A 21 -20.35 10.81 26.65
CA MET A 21 -19.50 11.30 27.74
C MET A 21 -19.05 10.14 28.64
N GLY A 22 -17.77 10.10 28.99
CA GLY A 22 -17.16 9.04 29.79
C GLY A 22 -17.40 9.19 31.28
N GLN A 23 -17.33 10.41 31.84
CA GLN A 23 -17.49 10.64 33.28
C GLN A 23 -18.95 10.94 33.63
N THR A 24 -19.55 11.87 32.90
CA THR A 24 -20.93 12.34 33.14
C THR A 24 -21.99 11.49 32.45
N GLY A 25 -21.61 10.70 31.45
CA GLY A 25 -22.55 9.88 30.69
C GLY A 25 -23.05 8.65 31.44
N THR A 26 -24.33 8.35 31.24
CA THR A 26 -24.99 7.12 31.69
C THR A 26 -24.41 5.89 30.97
N ASP A 27 -24.44 4.73 31.62
CA ASP A 27 -23.93 3.49 31.02
C ASP A 27 -24.70 3.11 29.76
N VAL A 28 -26.01 3.39 29.72
CA VAL A 28 -26.85 3.19 28.54
C VAL A 28 -26.37 4.05 27.36
N CYS A 29 -25.92 5.29 27.60
CA CYS A 29 -25.32 6.13 26.56
C CYS A 29 -23.98 5.57 26.06
N LYS A 30 -23.12 5.11 26.98
CA LYS A 30 -21.80 4.56 26.62
C LYS A 30 -21.92 3.29 25.80
N GLU A 31 -22.90 2.43 26.10
CA GLU A 31 -23.19 1.23 25.31
C GLU A 31 -23.82 1.55 23.95
N ALA A 32 -24.59 2.63 23.85
CA ALA A 32 -25.24 3.03 22.60
C ALA A 32 -24.29 3.75 21.61
N ALA A 33 -23.20 4.35 22.10
CA ALA A 33 -22.27 5.16 21.32
C ALA A 33 -21.15 4.33 20.64
N ASP A 34 -20.61 4.85 19.54
CA ASP A 34 -19.47 4.27 18.81
C ASP A 34 -18.12 4.78 19.35
N MET A 35 -18.13 5.94 20.01
CA MET A 35 -16.96 6.60 20.60
C MET A 35 -17.28 7.15 21.98
N ILE A 36 -16.35 7.01 22.94
CA ILE A 36 -16.52 7.50 24.31
C ILE A 36 -15.43 8.52 24.64
N LEU A 37 -15.84 9.70 25.10
CA LEU A 37 -14.93 10.74 25.59
C LEU A 37 -14.57 10.45 27.05
N VAL A 38 -13.51 9.68 27.26
CA VAL A 38 -13.09 9.24 28.61
C VAL A 38 -12.92 10.39 29.62
N LYS A 39 -12.54 11.57 29.14
CA LYS A 39 -12.32 12.78 29.97
C LYS A 39 -13.35 13.88 29.76
N ASP A 40 -14.44 13.60 29.03
CA ASP A 40 -15.50 14.58 28.74
C ASP A 40 -15.01 15.86 28.04
N ASP A 41 -13.86 15.76 27.34
CA ASP A 41 -13.24 16.88 26.63
C ASP A 41 -13.61 16.86 25.15
N PHE A 42 -14.38 17.87 24.73
CA PHE A 42 -14.80 18.08 23.35
C PHE A 42 -13.62 18.29 22.39
N TYR A 43 -12.45 18.75 22.86
CA TYR A 43 -11.26 18.86 22.02
C TYR A 43 -10.84 17.50 21.44
N THR A 44 -11.11 16.41 22.16
CA THR A 44 -10.85 15.03 21.69
C THR A 44 -11.63 14.70 20.43
N ILE A 45 -12.83 15.28 20.24
CA ILE A 45 -13.62 15.11 19.00
C ILE A 45 -12.87 15.73 17.81
N MET A 46 -12.31 16.93 18.00
CA MET A 46 -11.52 17.59 16.94
C MET A 46 -10.29 16.77 16.59
N ALA A 47 -9.54 16.30 17.59
CA ALA A 47 -8.39 15.42 17.38
C ALA A 47 -8.78 14.12 16.66
N ALA A 48 -9.91 13.50 17.03
CA ALA A 48 -10.40 12.29 16.37
C ALA A 48 -10.79 12.54 14.90
N ILE A 49 -11.36 13.70 14.58
CA ILE A 49 -11.65 14.08 13.19
C ILE A 49 -10.37 14.28 12.38
N GLU A 50 -9.34 14.91 12.98
CA GLU A 50 -8.03 15.09 12.34
C GLU A 50 -7.36 13.73 12.04
N GLU A 51 -7.36 12.82 13.02
CA GLU A 51 -6.86 11.45 12.85
C GLU A 51 -7.68 10.65 11.83
N GLY A 52 -9.01 10.80 11.81
CA GLY A 52 -9.86 10.15 10.81
C GLY A 52 -9.54 10.60 9.39
N LYS A 53 -9.29 11.91 9.17
CA LYS A 53 -8.84 12.43 7.87
C LYS A 53 -7.48 11.88 7.47
N ALA A 54 -6.56 11.77 8.42
CA ALA A 54 -5.24 11.22 8.22
C ALA A 54 -5.28 9.75 7.80
N ILE A 55 -5.98 8.91 8.58
CA ILE A 55 -6.16 7.48 8.31
C ILE A 55 -6.77 7.30 6.93
N PHE A 56 -7.84 8.02 6.58
CA PHE A 56 -8.45 7.90 5.26
C PHE A 56 -7.49 8.28 4.12
N HIS A 57 -6.66 9.31 4.31
CA HIS A 57 -5.65 9.67 3.32
C HIS A 57 -4.61 8.56 3.12
N ASN A 58 -4.12 7.99 4.21
CA ASN A 58 -3.16 6.88 4.18
C ASN A 58 -3.79 5.62 3.58
N ILE A 59 -5.08 5.37 3.84
CA ILE A 59 -5.86 4.29 3.20
C ILE A 59 -5.79 4.43 1.68
N ARG A 60 -6.04 5.63 1.15
CA ARG A 60 -5.97 5.86 -0.30
C ARG A 60 -4.57 5.66 -0.88
N ASN A 61 -3.52 5.99 -0.12
CA ASN A 61 -2.14 5.79 -0.57
C ASN A 61 -1.74 4.31 -0.59
N PHE A 62 -2.10 3.52 0.44
CA PHE A 62 -1.85 2.08 0.40
C PHE A 62 -2.68 1.39 -0.68
N VAL A 63 -3.96 1.75 -0.85
CA VAL A 63 -4.82 1.14 -1.88
C VAL A 63 -4.28 1.43 -3.28
N ARG A 64 -3.78 2.65 -3.51
CA ARG A 64 -3.11 3.00 -4.76
C ARG A 64 -1.91 2.10 -5.00
N PHE A 65 -1.06 1.89 -4.00
CA PHE A 65 0.11 1.02 -4.12
C PHE A 65 -0.31 -0.42 -4.47
N GLN A 66 -1.16 -1.02 -3.63
CA GLN A 66 -1.60 -2.41 -3.77
C GLN A 66 -2.28 -2.67 -5.11
N LEU A 67 -3.22 -1.81 -5.53
CA LEU A 67 -3.87 -1.95 -6.82
C LEU A 67 -2.91 -1.79 -8.00
N SER A 68 -1.94 -0.89 -7.90
CA SER A 68 -0.93 -0.72 -8.97
C SER A 68 -0.10 -1.99 -9.13
N THR A 69 0.34 -2.59 -8.03
CA THR A 69 1.10 -3.84 -8.01
C THR A 69 0.27 -5.01 -8.57
N SER A 70 -0.95 -5.21 -8.06
CA SER A 70 -1.81 -6.31 -8.51
C SER A 70 -2.18 -6.20 -9.98
N ILE A 71 -2.50 -4.98 -10.45
CA ILE A 71 -2.78 -4.74 -11.87
C ILE A 71 -1.53 -4.97 -12.71
N ALA A 72 -0.35 -4.52 -12.27
CA ALA A 72 0.90 -4.76 -12.99
C ALA A 72 1.19 -6.26 -13.12
N ALA A 73 1.14 -7.01 -12.02
CA ALA A 73 1.40 -8.45 -12.02
C ALA A 73 0.39 -9.21 -12.90
N LEU A 74 -0.91 -8.92 -12.77
CA LEU A 74 -1.94 -9.56 -13.58
C LEU A 74 -1.82 -9.21 -15.07
N SER A 75 -1.51 -7.94 -15.37
CA SER A 75 -1.31 -7.49 -16.74
C SER A 75 -0.10 -8.16 -17.37
N LEU A 76 1.01 -8.29 -16.62
CA LEU A 76 2.23 -8.95 -17.09
C LEU A 76 1.94 -10.40 -17.54
N ILE A 77 1.21 -11.16 -16.72
CA ILE A 77 0.84 -12.57 -17.01
C ILE A 77 -0.18 -12.64 -18.15
N THR A 78 -1.15 -11.74 -18.18
CA THR A 78 -2.17 -11.69 -19.22
C THR A 78 -1.52 -11.40 -20.58
N LEU A 79 -0.61 -10.43 -20.64
CA LEU A 79 0.12 -10.08 -21.85
C LEU A 79 1.01 -11.24 -22.31
N SER A 80 1.77 -11.88 -21.40
CA SER A 80 2.58 -13.04 -21.80
C SER A 80 1.72 -14.17 -22.38
N THR A 81 0.55 -14.42 -21.79
CA THR A 81 -0.36 -15.49 -22.24
C THR A 81 -1.00 -15.16 -23.59
N VAL A 82 -1.53 -13.95 -23.76
CA VAL A 82 -2.20 -13.52 -25.00
C VAL A 82 -1.22 -13.49 -26.18
N PHE A 83 -0.01 -12.98 -25.96
CA PHE A 83 1.02 -12.92 -27.00
C PHE A 83 1.83 -14.22 -27.16
N HIS A 84 1.47 -15.28 -26.42
CA HIS A 84 2.15 -16.58 -26.43
C HIS A 84 3.66 -16.48 -26.12
N PHE A 85 4.03 -15.50 -25.30
CA PHE A 85 5.38 -15.38 -24.77
C PHE A 85 5.58 -16.31 -23.58
N PRO A 86 6.81 -16.79 -23.37
CA PRO A 86 7.15 -17.49 -22.14
C PRO A 86 6.83 -16.61 -20.92
N ASN A 87 6.33 -17.24 -19.84
CA ASN A 87 5.90 -16.48 -18.68
C ASN A 87 7.12 -15.85 -17.96
N PRO A 88 7.16 -14.53 -17.78
CA PRO A 88 8.28 -13.84 -17.16
C PRO A 88 8.47 -14.17 -15.68
N LEU A 89 7.41 -14.60 -14.98
CA LEU A 89 7.42 -14.91 -13.55
C LEU A 89 6.78 -16.28 -13.29
N ASN A 90 7.35 -17.05 -12.36
CA ASN A 90 6.73 -18.29 -11.91
C ASN A 90 5.68 -18.03 -10.81
N ALA A 91 4.84 -19.04 -10.53
CA ALA A 91 3.79 -18.93 -9.51
C ALA A 91 4.35 -18.61 -8.10
N MET A 92 5.52 -19.15 -7.76
CA MET A 92 6.16 -18.94 -6.45
C MET A 92 6.67 -17.50 -6.28
N GLN A 93 7.25 -16.91 -7.32
CA GLN A 93 7.70 -15.51 -7.38
C GLN A 93 6.51 -14.56 -7.28
N ILE A 94 5.38 -14.88 -7.93
CA ILE A 94 4.15 -14.08 -7.81
C ILE A 94 3.62 -14.14 -6.37
N LEU A 95 3.59 -15.32 -5.75
CA LEU A 95 3.18 -15.46 -4.35
C LEU A 95 4.10 -14.66 -3.41
N TRP A 96 5.42 -14.69 -3.67
CA TRP A 96 6.37 -13.89 -2.92
C TRP A 96 6.13 -12.39 -3.05
N ILE A 97 5.89 -11.91 -4.27
CA ILE A 97 5.54 -10.51 -4.53
C ILE A 97 4.31 -10.15 -3.69
N ASN A 98 3.22 -10.92 -3.75
CA ASN A 98 2.03 -10.60 -2.97
C ASN A 98 2.32 -10.55 -1.46
N ILE A 99 3.07 -11.51 -0.92
CA ILE A 99 3.40 -11.55 0.52
C ILE A 99 4.24 -10.34 0.94
N ILE A 100 5.30 -10.03 0.19
CA ILE A 100 6.18 -8.91 0.53
C ILE A 100 5.48 -7.57 0.33
N MET A 101 4.68 -7.43 -0.73
CA MET A 101 4.09 -6.13 -1.08
C MET A 101 2.87 -5.81 -0.21
N ASP A 102 1.99 -6.78 0.05
CA ASP A 102 0.82 -6.58 0.91
C ASP A 102 1.19 -6.47 2.40
N GLY A 103 2.37 -6.98 2.77
CA GLY A 103 2.87 -6.96 4.14
C GLY A 103 3.57 -5.65 4.50
N PRO A 104 4.89 -5.65 4.75
CA PRO A 104 5.56 -4.52 5.40
C PRO A 104 5.41 -3.15 4.71
N PRO A 105 5.58 -3.01 3.37
CA PRO A 105 5.49 -1.73 2.69
C PRO A 105 4.06 -1.16 2.69
N ALA A 106 3.05 -1.97 2.35
CA ALA A 106 1.65 -1.51 2.34
C ALA A 106 1.19 -1.08 3.74
N GLN A 107 1.51 -1.85 4.78
CA GLN A 107 1.19 -1.49 6.17
C GLN A 107 1.91 -0.20 6.60
N SER A 108 3.16 -0.03 6.19
CA SER A 108 3.93 1.17 6.53
C SER A 108 3.39 2.45 5.90
N LEU A 109 2.74 2.36 4.72
CA LEU A 109 2.03 3.48 4.09
C LEU A 109 0.76 3.87 4.87
N GLY A 110 0.16 2.92 5.59
CA GLY A 110 -0.98 3.18 6.49
C GLY A 110 -0.63 4.09 7.66
N VAL A 111 0.64 4.09 8.08
CA VAL A 111 1.16 4.89 9.21
C VAL A 111 2.04 6.05 8.74
N GLU A 112 1.90 6.49 7.49
CA GLU A 112 2.61 7.67 6.99
C GLU A 112 2.19 8.93 7.79
N PRO A 113 3.13 9.81 8.15
CA PRO A 113 2.80 11.05 8.83
C PRO A 113 1.79 11.89 8.06
N VAL A 114 0.86 12.50 8.79
CA VAL A 114 -0.24 13.27 8.21
C VAL A 114 0.28 14.50 7.49
N ASP A 115 -0.14 14.68 6.24
CA ASP A 115 0.09 15.94 5.55
C ASP A 115 -0.84 17.03 6.13
N HIS A 116 -0.26 18.07 6.74
CA HIS A 116 -1.03 19.19 7.30
C HIS A 116 -1.96 19.88 6.29
N ASP A 117 -1.68 19.77 4.98
CA ASP A 117 -2.57 20.30 3.95
C ASP A 117 -3.87 19.48 3.79
N VAL A 118 -3.88 18.22 4.24
CA VAL A 118 -5.09 17.39 4.31
C VAL A 118 -6.01 17.84 5.44
N LEU A 119 -5.45 18.25 6.57
CA LEU A 119 -6.23 18.70 7.73
C LEU A 119 -7.02 19.98 7.42
N LYS A 120 -6.43 20.89 6.62
CA LYS A 120 -7.05 22.15 6.19
C LYS A 120 -8.21 21.98 5.20
N LYS A 121 -8.36 20.81 4.57
CA LYS A 121 -9.44 20.57 3.60
C LYS A 121 -10.78 20.40 4.31
N PRO A 122 -11.89 20.82 3.68
CA PRO A 122 -13.23 20.59 4.23
C PRO A 122 -13.55 19.09 4.33
N PRO A 123 -14.55 18.71 5.14
CA PRO A 123 -15.05 17.34 5.18
C PRO A 123 -15.39 16.85 3.77
N ARG A 124 -14.97 15.62 3.47
CA ARG A 124 -15.24 14.97 2.19
C ARG A 124 -16.74 14.65 2.09
N LYS A 125 -17.29 14.67 0.88
CA LYS A 125 -18.66 14.20 0.63
C LYS A 125 -18.70 12.68 0.69
N VAL A 126 -19.68 12.13 1.40
CA VAL A 126 -19.86 10.67 1.53
C VAL A 126 -20.10 9.99 0.18
N THR A 127 -20.67 10.73 -0.78
CA THR A 127 -20.93 10.27 -2.15
C THR A 127 -19.70 10.22 -3.05
N ASP A 128 -18.60 10.86 -2.66
CA ASP A 128 -17.37 10.76 -3.45
C ASP A 128 -16.86 9.31 -3.37
N PRO A 129 -16.39 8.70 -4.48
CA PRO A 129 -15.79 7.37 -4.45
C PRO A 129 -14.41 7.41 -3.78
N MET A 130 -14.02 6.35 -3.08
CA MET A 130 -12.69 6.26 -2.46
C MET A 130 -11.59 6.25 -3.54
N ILE A 131 -11.85 5.49 -4.61
CA ILE A 131 -11.02 5.41 -5.80
C ILE A 131 -11.62 6.37 -6.84
N ASP A 132 -11.07 7.58 -6.91
CA ASP A 132 -11.47 8.57 -7.90
C ASP A 132 -10.74 8.37 -9.24
N ARG A 133 -11.23 9.03 -10.29
CA ARG A 133 -10.64 8.95 -11.63
C ARG A 133 -9.15 9.30 -11.65
N ARG A 134 -8.73 10.26 -10.82
CA ARG A 134 -7.33 10.66 -10.71
C ARG A 134 -6.46 9.55 -10.13
N LEU A 135 -6.93 8.89 -9.08
CA LEU A 135 -6.26 7.74 -8.48
C LEU A 135 -6.20 6.57 -9.45
N ILE A 136 -7.26 6.30 -10.22
CA ILE A 136 -7.24 5.27 -11.29
C ILE A 136 -6.18 5.59 -12.34
N ILE A 137 -6.11 6.83 -12.83
CA ILE A 137 -5.09 7.22 -13.82
C ILE A 137 -3.68 7.01 -13.25
N ASN A 138 -3.47 7.38 -11.98
CA ASN A 138 -2.17 7.17 -11.32
C ASN A 138 -1.84 5.69 -11.16
N ILE A 139 -2.82 4.85 -10.81
CA ILE A 139 -2.66 3.39 -10.70
C ILE A 139 -2.25 2.80 -12.05
N ILE A 140 -3.00 3.13 -13.10
CA ILE A 140 -2.72 2.61 -14.45
C ILE A 140 -1.36 3.08 -14.93
N THR A 141 -0.99 4.34 -14.69
CA THR A 141 0.31 4.88 -15.07
C THR A 141 1.44 4.12 -14.35
N SER A 142 1.35 3.94 -13.03
CA SER A 142 2.32 3.14 -12.27
C SER A 142 2.41 1.70 -12.80
N ALA A 143 1.27 1.06 -13.03
CA ALA A 143 1.23 -0.32 -13.51
C ALA A 143 1.86 -0.47 -14.90
N VAL A 144 1.58 0.47 -15.82
CA VAL A 144 2.19 0.47 -17.15
C VAL A 144 3.71 0.64 -17.07
N VAL A 145 4.21 1.54 -16.21
CA VAL A 145 5.67 1.69 -16.02
C VAL A 145 6.30 0.40 -15.50
N ILE A 146 5.69 -0.24 -14.50
CA ILE A 146 6.18 -1.52 -13.94
C ILE A 146 6.20 -2.60 -15.02
N VAL A 147 5.09 -2.78 -15.75
CA VAL A 147 4.94 -3.82 -16.79
C VAL A 147 5.89 -3.60 -17.96
N VAL A 148 5.96 -2.37 -18.50
CA VAL A 148 6.85 -2.06 -19.62
C VAL A 148 8.31 -2.23 -19.17
N GLY A 149 8.68 -1.72 -18.00
CA GLY A 149 10.02 -1.85 -17.47
C GLY A 149 10.45 -3.31 -17.28
N THR A 150 9.59 -4.13 -16.70
CA THR A 150 9.86 -5.56 -16.49
C THR A 150 9.91 -6.36 -17.78
N LEU A 151 8.99 -6.10 -18.72
CA LEU A 151 9.03 -6.74 -20.05
C LEU A 151 10.28 -6.34 -20.84
N CYS A 152 10.71 -5.08 -20.76
CA CYS A 152 11.94 -4.63 -21.40
C CYS A 152 13.17 -5.38 -20.87
N VAL A 153 13.26 -5.56 -19.55
CA VAL A 153 14.36 -6.35 -18.93
C VAL A 153 14.27 -7.81 -19.34
N PHE A 154 13.08 -8.41 -19.29
CA PHE A 154 12.87 -9.79 -19.69
C PHE A 154 13.32 -10.04 -21.14
N TYR A 155 12.94 -9.16 -22.07
CA TYR A 155 13.31 -9.28 -23.47
C TYR A 155 14.80 -9.01 -23.72
N ALA A 156 15.41 -8.09 -22.96
CA ALA A 156 16.83 -7.78 -23.08
C ALA A 156 17.73 -8.94 -22.61
N GLU A 157 17.30 -9.68 -21.59
CA GLU A 157 18.00 -10.87 -21.07
C GLU A 157 17.75 -12.12 -21.92
N MET A 158 16.55 -12.27 -22.51
CA MET A 158 16.19 -13.40 -23.37
C MET A 158 16.86 -13.33 -24.77
N ARG A 159 18.20 -13.30 -24.82
CA ARG A 159 18.99 -13.23 -26.07
C ARG A 159 19.01 -14.54 -26.85
N ASP A 160 18.89 -15.67 -26.17
CA ASP A 160 19.03 -17.01 -26.77
C ASP A 160 17.68 -17.67 -27.12
N GLY A 161 16.57 -16.94 -26.97
CA GLY A 161 15.22 -17.43 -27.26
C GLY A 161 14.71 -18.54 -26.32
N LYS A 162 15.43 -18.84 -25.24
CA LYS A 162 15.05 -19.78 -24.18
C LYS A 162 14.96 -19.04 -22.86
N VAL A 163 13.93 -19.35 -22.07
CA VAL A 163 13.82 -18.83 -20.71
C VAL A 163 14.74 -19.63 -19.80
N THR A 164 15.72 -18.95 -19.23
CA THR A 164 16.59 -19.48 -18.20
C THR A 164 16.11 -19.06 -16.80
N PRO A 165 16.49 -19.78 -15.73
CA PRO A 165 16.24 -19.35 -14.35
C PRO A 165 16.83 -17.97 -14.04
N ARG A 166 17.94 -17.60 -14.69
CA ARG A 166 18.52 -16.26 -14.63
C ARG A 166 17.56 -15.19 -15.18
N ASP A 167 16.93 -15.42 -16.33
CA ASP A 167 16.01 -14.44 -16.95
C ASP A 167 14.80 -14.16 -16.07
N THR A 168 14.22 -15.21 -15.49
CA THR A 168 13.08 -15.08 -14.56
C THR A 168 13.52 -14.42 -13.26
N THR A 169 14.73 -14.69 -12.77
CA THR A 169 15.27 -14.04 -11.56
C THR A 169 15.56 -12.57 -11.78
N MET A 170 16.11 -12.18 -12.93
CA MET A 170 16.32 -10.79 -13.32
C MET A 170 14.99 -10.05 -13.42
N THR A 171 14.00 -10.65 -14.06
CA THR A 171 12.66 -10.06 -14.24
C THR A 171 11.93 -9.92 -12.92
N PHE A 172 11.98 -10.94 -12.08
CA PHE A 172 11.44 -10.93 -10.71
C PHE A 172 12.09 -9.85 -9.85
N THR A 173 13.41 -9.74 -9.89
CA THR A 173 14.15 -8.72 -9.15
C THR A 173 13.81 -7.32 -9.64
N CYS A 174 13.76 -7.13 -10.96
CA CYS A 174 13.34 -5.90 -11.60
C CYS A 174 11.92 -5.49 -11.16
N PHE A 175 10.98 -6.43 -11.14
CA PHE A 175 9.61 -6.19 -10.68
C PHE A 175 9.59 -5.67 -9.25
N VAL A 176 10.28 -6.37 -8.33
CA VAL A 176 10.35 -6.00 -6.92
C VAL A 176 10.95 -4.60 -6.74
N PHE A 177 12.02 -4.27 -7.46
CA PHE A 177 12.61 -2.93 -7.41
C PHE A 177 11.67 -1.86 -7.93
N PHE A 178 11.05 -2.06 -9.10
CA PHE A 178 10.05 -1.12 -9.62
C PHE A 178 8.92 -0.91 -8.62
N ASP A 179 8.51 -1.95 -7.91
CA ASP A 179 7.45 -1.84 -6.94
C ASP A 179 7.90 -1.11 -5.66
N MET A 180 9.15 -1.25 -5.22
CA MET A 180 9.71 -0.41 -4.16
C MET A 180 9.73 1.08 -4.57
N PHE A 181 10.05 1.39 -5.83
CA PHE A 181 9.95 2.75 -6.36
C PHE A 181 8.50 3.25 -6.44
N ASN A 182 7.56 2.36 -6.79
CA ASN A 182 6.14 2.66 -6.79
C ASN A 182 5.62 2.94 -5.36
N ALA A 183 6.05 2.16 -4.36
CA ALA A 183 5.75 2.39 -2.94
C ALA A 183 6.23 3.77 -2.48
N LEU A 184 7.47 4.15 -2.85
CA LEU A 184 8.01 5.49 -2.60
C LEU A 184 7.16 6.58 -3.27
N SER A 185 6.72 6.36 -4.51
CA SER A 185 5.88 7.29 -5.26
C SER A 185 4.45 7.39 -4.72
N CYS A 186 4.00 6.39 -3.96
CA CYS A 186 2.68 6.37 -3.32
C CYS A 186 2.65 7.07 -1.96
N ARG A 187 3.81 7.41 -1.36
CA ARG A 187 3.88 8.15 -0.09
C ARG A 187 3.20 9.52 -0.14
N SER A 188 3.12 10.14 -1.31
CA SER A 188 2.31 11.35 -1.51
C SER A 188 1.73 11.42 -2.91
N GLN A 189 0.56 12.05 -3.02
CA GLN A 189 -0.12 12.28 -4.29
C GLN A 189 0.21 13.64 -4.92
N THR A 190 0.75 14.57 -4.14
CA THR A 190 0.92 15.97 -4.55
C THR A 190 2.32 16.52 -4.32
N LYS A 191 3.06 15.96 -3.35
CA LYS A 191 4.39 16.46 -2.99
C LYS A 191 5.47 15.57 -3.57
N PHE A 192 6.58 16.18 -3.97
CA PHE A 192 7.76 15.43 -4.36
C PHE A 192 8.43 14.80 -3.13
N ILE A 193 9.11 13.67 -3.34
CA ILE A 193 9.81 12.92 -2.27
C ILE A 193 10.81 13.83 -1.52
N PHE A 194 11.46 14.75 -2.22
CA PHE A 194 12.39 15.72 -1.63
C PHE A 194 11.72 16.71 -0.67
N GLN A 195 10.43 17.01 -0.86
CA GLN A 195 9.68 17.92 0.02
C GLN A 195 9.14 17.21 1.26
N ILE A 196 8.88 15.90 1.18
CA ILE A 196 8.36 15.08 2.28
C ILE A 196 9.50 14.64 3.20
N GLY A 197 10.69 14.45 2.62
CA GLY A 197 11.86 13.90 3.31
C GLY A 197 11.86 12.37 3.25
N PHE A 198 13.00 11.83 2.78
CA PHE A 198 13.19 10.39 2.65
C PHE A 198 13.02 9.65 3.99
N PHE A 199 13.51 10.26 5.08
CA PHE A 199 13.52 9.71 6.45
C PHE A 199 12.30 10.06 7.32
N SER A 200 11.27 10.68 6.75
CA SER A 200 10.09 11.09 7.51
C SER A 200 9.36 9.89 8.14
N ASN A 201 9.16 8.82 7.36
CA ASN A 201 8.57 7.57 7.85
C ASN A 201 9.65 6.49 8.05
N ARG A 202 10.10 6.32 9.30
CA ARG A 202 11.09 5.30 9.67
C ARG A 202 10.55 3.88 9.45
N VAL A 203 9.26 3.66 9.71
CA VAL A 203 8.60 2.35 9.53
C VAL A 203 8.64 1.98 8.05
N PHE A 204 8.32 2.91 7.16
CA PHE A 204 8.42 2.69 5.72
C PHE A 204 9.83 2.33 5.27
N LEU A 205 10.85 3.06 5.77
CA LEU A 205 12.23 2.74 5.42
C LEU A 205 12.67 1.36 5.91
N ILE A 206 12.32 1.00 7.14
CA ILE A 206 12.59 -0.34 7.69
C ILE A 206 11.87 -1.40 6.85
N SER A 207 10.61 -1.17 6.49
CA SER A 207 9.84 -2.08 5.63
C SER A 207 10.48 -2.27 4.26
N VAL A 208 10.90 -1.19 3.58
CA VAL A 208 11.58 -1.28 2.28
C VAL A 208 12.93 -2.00 2.41
N LEU A 209 13.72 -1.68 3.43
CA LEU A 209 15.00 -2.36 3.68
C LEU A 209 14.80 -3.85 3.96
N LEU A 210 13.79 -4.21 4.72
CA LEU A 210 13.43 -5.60 5.00
C LEU A 210 12.97 -6.32 3.72
N SER A 211 12.19 -5.66 2.88
CA SER A 211 11.76 -6.21 1.58
C SER A 211 12.94 -6.45 0.65
N ILE A 212 13.90 -5.51 0.58
CA ILE A 212 15.13 -5.68 -0.20
C ILE A 212 15.98 -6.81 0.39
N ALA A 213 16.15 -6.87 1.72
CA ALA A 213 16.89 -7.93 2.37
C ALA A 213 16.24 -9.31 2.12
N GLY A 214 14.92 -9.40 2.18
CA GLY A 214 14.15 -10.59 1.81
C GLY A 214 14.35 -10.99 0.36
N GLN A 215 14.33 -10.03 -0.56
CA GLN A 215 14.61 -10.28 -1.97
C GLN A 215 16.03 -10.84 -2.17
N MET A 216 17.02 -10.27 -1.50
CA MET A 216 18.39 -10.76 -1.55
C MET A 216 18.51 -12.16 -0.94
N ALA A 217 17.78 -12.46 0.14
CA ALA A 217 17.74 -13.80 0.71
C ALA A 217 17.16 -14.81 -0.29
N VAL A 218 16.09 -14.48 -1.01
CA VAL A 218 15.50 -15.35 -2.03
C VAL A 218 16.45 -15.59 -3.21
N ILE A 219 17.28 -14.63 -3.58
CA ILE A 219 18.21 -14.75 -4.71
C ILE A 219 19.51 -15.47 -4.32
N TYR A 220 20.00 -15.34 -3.09
CA TYR A 220 21.33 -15.83 -2.71
C TYR A 220 21.35 -16.98 -1.70
N PHE A 221 20.23 -17.29 -1.03
CA PHE A 221 20.18 -18.36 -0.04
C PHE A 221 19.70 -19.69 -0.67
N PRO A 222 20.53 -20.75 -0.70
CA PRO A 222 20.23 -21.98 -1.46
C PRO A 222 18.89 -22.68 -1.15
N PRO A 223 18.43 -22.76 0.12
CA PRO A 223 17.11 -23.32 0.42
C PRO A 223 15.96 -22.52 -0.21
N LEU A 224 16.08 -21.19 -0.25
CA LEU A 224 15.06 -20.33 -0.86
C LEU A 224 15.15 -20.36 -2.40
N GLN A 225 16.35 -20.44 -2.96
CA GLN A 225 16.53 -20.60 -4.40
C GLN A 225 15.81 -21.84 -4.95
N TYR A 226 15.85 -22.96 -4.23
CA TYR A 226 15.14 -24.17 -4.64
C TYR A 226 13.61 -23.98 -4.64
N VAL A 227 13.07 -23.28 -3.65
CA VAL A 227 11.63 -23.03 -3.51
C VAL A 227 11.11 -22.03 -4.55
N PHE A 228 11.85 -20.94 -4.76
CA PHE A 228 11.45 -19.86 -5.67
C PHE A 228 11.98 -20.02 -7.09
N GLN A 229 12.78 -21.07 -7.34
CA GLN A 229 13.43 -21.37 -8.62
C GLN A 229 14.24 -20.18 -9.14
N THR A 230 15.00 -19.55 -8.24
CA THR A 230 15.85 -18.38 -8.53
C THR A 230 17.31 -18.78 -8.69
N GLU A 231 18.06 -17.98 -9.44
CA GLU A 231 19.49 -18.14 -9.66
C GLU A 231 20.26 -16.91 -9.16
N ALA A 232 21.43 -17.13 -8.55
CA ALA A 232 22.23 -16.03 -8.05
C ALA A 232 22.68 -15.09 -9.18
N LEU A 233 22.39 -13.80 -9.03
CA LEU A 233 22.80 -12.79 -10.00
C LEU A 233 24.26 -12.39 -9.74
N SER A 234 25.14 -12.66 -10.70
CA SER A 234 26.53 -12.20 -10.68
C SER A 234 26.64 -10.80 -11.28
N ALA A 235 27.47 -9.94 -10.69
CA ALA A 235 27.74 -8.59 -11.21
C ALA A 235 28.53 -8.60 -12.53
N SER A 236 29.14 -9.73 -12.89
CA SER A 236 29.78 -9.93 -14.19
C SER A 236 28.78 -10.59 -15.13
N GLY A 237 28.53 -9.97 -16.29
CA GLY A 237 27.61 -10.44 -17.33
C GLY A 237 28.05 -11.71 -18.07
N LYS A 238 28.54 -12.72 -17.34
CA LYS A 238 28.75 -14.09 -17.81
C LYS A 238 28.32 -15.02 -16.69
#